data_AF-A7VE71-F1
#
_entry.id   AF-A7VE71-F1
#
_cell.length_a   1.000
_cell.length_b   1.000
_cell.length_c   1.000
_cell.angle_alpha   90.00
_cell.angle_beta   90.00
_cell.angle_gamma   90.00
#
_symmetry.space_group_name_H-M   'P 1'
#
loop_
_entity.id
_entity.type
_entity.pdbx_description
1 polymer ?
#
loop_
_entity_poly.entity_id
_entity_poly.type
_entity_poly.pdbx_seq_one_letter_code
_entity_poly.pdbx_strand_id
1 'polypeptide(L)'
;MGSENAKVRVGIYIEKAILEQADGLLETANVRSRNEFVAEALKFYMGYLLAGKAENYFLQSLASVLTGTVQDSENRLARMDFKIAVELSKLSQVIAYTHDVDEESLNRLHVKCVDEVRRINGTVKFEDAYHYQKRDV
;
A
#
# COMPACT_ATOMS: atom_id res chain seq x y z
N MET A 1 -48.04 6.66 19.12
CA MET A 1 -46.58 6.46 19.12
C MET A 1 -46.21 5.52 20.26
N GLY A 2 -46.42 4.21 20.06
CA GLY A 2 -46.18 3.20 21.08
C GLY A 2 -45.16 2.18 20.59
N SER A 3 -44.07 2.07 21.37
CA SER A 3 -43.14 0.94 21.46
C SER A 3 -42.29 0.55 20.24
N GLU A 4 -41.29 1.35 19.89
CA GLU A 4 -40.17 0.88 19.04
C GLU A 4 -39.20 -0.08 19.80
N ASN A 5 -39.28 -0.11 21.15
CA ASN A 5 -38.43 -0.94 22.03
C ASN A 5 -39.23 -1.94 22.89
N ALA A 6 -40.35 -2.46 22.38
CA ALA A 6 -41.08 -3.52 23.10
C ALA A 6 -40.27 -4.82 23.13
N LYS A 7 -40.04 -5.38 24.33
CA LYS A 7 -39.48 -6.73 24.46
C LYS A 7 -40.51 -7.76 24.02
N VAL A 8 -40.20 -8.53 22.99
CA VAL A 8 -41.02 -9.64 22.51
C VAL A 8 -40.48 -10.95 23.09
N ARG A 9 -41.36 -11.79 23.63
CA ARG A 9 -40.99 -13.13 24.09
C ARG A 9 -40.91 -14.08 22.89
N VAL A 10 -39.73 -14.63 22.65
CA VAL A 10 -39.47 -15.60 21.59
C VAL A 10 -38.97 -16.89 22.24
N GLY A 11 -39.50 -18.04 21.81
CA GLY A 11 -39.03 -19.37 22.25
C GLY A 11 -37.94 -19.88 21.32
N ILE A 12 -36.84 -20.37 21.88
CA ILE A 12 -35.72 -20.98 21.14
C ILE A 12 -35.29 -22.27 21.82
N TYR A 13 -34.86 -23.24 21.02
CA TYR A 13 -34.21 -24.45 21.50
C TYR A 13 -32.70 -24.24 21.46
N ILE A 14 -32.03 -24.54 22.56
CA ILE A 14 -30.57 -24.45 22.71
C ILE A 14 -30.07 -25.72 23.39
N GLU A 15 -28.89 -26.18 23.01
CA GLU A 15 -28.24 -27.30 23.70
C GLU A 15 -27.97 -26.96 25.16
N LYS A 16 -28.21 -27.93 26.04
CA LYS A 16 -28.04 -27.75 27.48
C LYS A 16 -26.60 -27.34 27.84
N ALA A 17 -25.60 -27.95 27.19
CA ALA A 17 -24.19 -27.63 27.42
C ALA A 17 -23.86 -26.17 27.08
N ILE A 18 -24.43 -25.64 25.99
CA ILE A 18 -24.22 -24.24 25.58
C ILE A 18 -24.89 -23.29 26.57
N LEU A 19 -26.11 -23.63 27.04
CA LEU A 19 -26.81 -22.84 28.04
C LEU A 19 -26.03 -22.77 29.36
N GLU A 20 -25.48 -23.90 29.82
CA GLU A 20 -24.66 -23.97 31.03
C GLU A 20 -23.37 -23.16 30.90
N GLN A 21 -22.72 -23.18 29.74
CA GLN A 21 -21.56 -22.33 29.47
C GLN A 21 -21.92 -20.84 29.46
N ALA A 22 -23.04 -20.47 28.81
CA ALA A 22 -23.52 -19.09 28.81
C ALA A 22 -23.83 -18.59 30.23
N ASP A 23 -24.44 -19.44 31.06
CA ASP A 23 -24.71 -19.15 32.47
C ASP A 23 -23.42 -18.93 33.28
N GLY A 24 -22.38 -19.73 33.01
CA GLY A 24 -21.06 -19.57 33.63
C GLY A 24 -20.32 -18.30 33.21
N LEU A 25 -20.74 -17.64 32.13
CA LEU A 25 -20.08 -16.46 31.56
C LEU A 25 -20.83 -15.15 31.83
N LEU A 26 -21.96 -15.15 32.56
CA LEU A 26 -22.75 -13.95 32.79
C LEU A 26 -21.95 -12.82 33.46
N GLU A 27 -21.14 -13.16 34.46
CA GLU A 27 -20.28 -12.19 35.16
C GLU A 27 -19.16 -11.69 34.26
N THR A 28 -18.50 -12.58 33.51
CA THR A 28 -17.46 -12.21 32.54
C THR A 28 -17.99 -11.30 31.44
N ALA A 29 -19.21 -11.54 30.97
CA ALA A 29 -19.89 -10.71 29.99
C ALA A 29 -20.48 -9.42 30.60
N ASN A 30 -20.37 -9.22 31.92
CA ASN A 30 -20.91 -8.07 32.66
C ASN A 30 -22.42 -7.82 32.39
N VAL A 31 -23.21 -8.90 32.39
CA VAL A 31 -24.66 -8.86 32.16
C VAL A 31 -25.43 -9.41 33.35
N ARG A 32 -26.66 -8.92 33.54
CA ARG A 32 -27.48 -9.22 34.72
C ARG A 32 -28.48 -10.34 34.49
N SER A 33 -28.60 -10.84 33.26
CA SER A 33 -29.54 -11.91 32.93
C SER A 33 -29.18 -12.64 31.63
N ARG A 34 -29.70 -13.85 31.46
CA ARG A 34 -29.65 -14.61 30.20
C ARG A 34 -30.20 -13.81 29.02
N ASN A 35 -31.25 -13.02 29.24
CA ASN A 35 -31.83 -12.18 28.19
C ASN A 35 -30.85 -11.09 27.73
N GLU A 36 -30.12 -10.45 28.65
CA GLU A 36 -29.08 -9.49 28.30
C GLU A 36 -27.92 -10.19 27.58
N PHE A 37 -27.49 -11.36 28.06
CA PHE A 37 -26.44 -12.16 27.42
C PHE A 37 -26.79 -12.52 25.96
N VAL A 38 -27.99 -13.05 25.72
CA VAL A 38 -28.46 -13.44 24.38
C VAL A 38 -28.62 -12.21 23.48
N ALA A 39 -29.11 -11.09 24.03
CA ALA A 39 -29.25 -9.86 23.25
C ALA A 39 -27.89 -9.32 22.77
N GLU A 40 -26.87 -9.30 23.64
CA GLU A 40 -25.52 -8.87 23.27
C GLU A 40 -24.87 -9.83 22.27
N ALA A 41 -25.03 -11.14 22.44
CA ALA A 41 -24.53 -12.14 21.48
C ALA A 41 -25.18 -11.98 20.08
N LEU A 42 -26.49 -11.72 20.02
CA LEU A 42 -27.19 -11.47 18.76
C LEU A 42 -26.73 -10.17 18.11
N LYS A 43 -26.58 -9.08 18.88
CA LYS A 43 -26.04 -7.80 18.38
C LYS A 43 -24.64 -7.98 17.82
N PHE A 44 -23.78 -8.70 18.52
CA PHE A 44 -22.42 -9.02 18.07
C PHE A 44 -22.45 -9.76 16.74
N TYR A 45 -23.25 -10.83 16.61
CA TYR A 45 -23.30 -11.62 15.38
C TYR A 45 -23.93 -10.87 14.21
N MET A 46 -24.97 -10.06 14.45
CA MET A 46 -25.52 -9.14 13.45
C MET A 46 -24.48 -8.13 13.00
N GLY A 47 -23.72 -7.55 13.95
CA GLY A 47 -22.61 -6.66 13.69
C GLY A 47 -21.52 -7.33 12.84
N TYR A 48 -21.14 -8.57 13.16
CA TYR A 48 -20.18 -9.36 12.37
C TYR A 48 -20.66 -9.59 10.92
N LEU A 49 -21.92 -9.99 10.72
CA LEU A 49 -22.48 -10.20 9.38
C LEU A 49 -22.58 -8.90 8.57
N LEU A 50 -22.90 -7.78 9.21
CA LEU A 50 -22.93 -6.46 8.59
C LEU A 50 -21.53 -5.94 8.29
N ALA A 51 -20.59 -6.15 9.21
CA ALA A 51 -19.18 -5.79 9.03
C ALA A 51 -18.56 -6.55 7.86
N GLY A 52 -18.82 -7.85 7.70
CA GLY A 52 -18.34 -8.60 6.52
C GLY A 52 -18.86 -8.03 5.18
N LYS A 53 -20.02 -7.39 5.16
CA LYS A 53 -20.52 -6.67 3.97
C LYS A 53 -19.87 -5.30 3.79
N ALA A 54 -19.65 -4.57 4.89
CA ALA A 54 -18.99 -3.25 4.88
C ALA A 54 -17.49 -3.34 4.57
N GLU A 55 -16.82 -4.38 5.06
CA GLU A 55 -15.39 -4.68 4.85
C GLU A 55 -15.11 -4.94 3.37
N ASN A 56 -15.97 -5.67 2.67
CA ASN A 56 -15.85 -5.86 1.22
C ASN A 56 -15.92 -4.52 0.45
N TYR A 57 -16.83 -3.62 0.82
CA TYR A 57 -16.93 -2.30 0.19
C TYR A 57 -15.73 -1.39 0.55
N PHE A 58 -15.29 -1.45 1.80
CA PHE A 58 -14.14 -0.68 2.29
C PHE A 58 -12.84 -1.11 1.62
N LEU A 59 -12.59 -2.43 1.50
CA LEU A 59 -11.42 -2.98 0.82
C LEU A 59 -11.38 -2.59 -0.66
N GLN A 60 -12.52 -2.63 -1.36
CA GLN A 60 -12.60 -2.20 -2.76
C GLN A 60 -12.36 -0.69 -2.92
N SER A 61 -12.94 0.12 -2.04
CA SER A 61 -12.71 1.58 -2.03
C SER A 61 -11.24 1.92 -1.75
N LEU A 62 -10.64 1.28 -0.75
CA LEU A 62 -9.23 1.45 -0.41
C LEU A 62 -8.31 1.02 -1.56
N ALA A 63 -8.56 -0.13 -2.18
CA ALA A 63 -7.82 -0.60 -3.34
C ALA A 63 -7.91 0.39 -4.51
N SER A 64 -9.09 0.96 -4.75
CA SER A 64 -9.28 1.98 -5.78
C SER A 64 -8.49 3.26 -5.49
N VAL A 65 -8.48 3.74 -4.24
CA VAL A 65 -7.71 4.93 -3.83
C VAL A 65 -6.21 4.67 -3.96
N LEU A 66 -5.74 3.50 -3.52
CA LEU A 66 -4.34 3.10 -3.64
C LEU A 66 -3.91 3.03 -5.12
N THR A 67 -4.71 2.38 -5.96
CA THR A 67 -4.45 2.30 -7.41
C THR A 67 -4.43 3.68 -8.04
N GLY A 68 -5.38 4.55 -7.71
CA GLY A 68 -5.40 5.94 -8.19
C GLY A 68 -4.17 6.73 -7.76
N THR A 69 -3.75 6.59 -6.50
CA THR A 69 -2.57 7.28 -5.96
C THR A 69 -1.27 6.82 -6.65
N VAL A 70 -1.15 5.51 -6.91
CA VAL A 70 -0.01 4.95 -7.66
C VAL A 70 -0.03 5.47 -9.09
N GLN A 71 -1.17 5.39 -9.78
CA GLN A 71 -1.29 5.86 -11.15
C GLN A 71 -0.97 7.36 -11.30
N ASP A 72 -1.43 8.19 -10.38
CA ASP A 72 -1.13 9.63 -10.38
C ASP A 72 0.35 9.91 -10.16
N SER A 73 1.00 9.09 -9.32
CA SER A 73 2.43 9.18 -9.07
C SER A 73 3.25 8.74 -10.28
N GLU A 74 2.89 7.62 -10.91
CA GLU A 74 3.51 7.14 -12.15
C GLU A 74 3.35 8.15 -13.29
N ASN A 75 2.15 8.73 -13.45
CA ASN A 75 1.89 9.77 -14.44
C ASN A 75 2.75 11.02 -14.19
N ARG A 76 2.99 11.39 -12.92
CA ARG A 76 3.86 12.52 -12.57
C ARG A 76 5.32 12.19 -12.84
N LEU A 77 5.78 10.99 -12.50
CA LEU A 77 7.13 10.51 -12.81
C LEU A 77 7.38 10.51 -14.31
N ALA A 78 6.50 9.90 -15.12
CA ALA A 78 6.63 9.87 -16.57
C ALA A 78 6.77 11.27 -17.20
N ARG A 79 6.01 12.26 -16.71
CA ARG A 79 6.14 13.66 -17.17
C ARG A 79 7.47 14.30 -16.75
N MET A 80 7.98 13.98 -15.57
CA MET A 80 9.29 14.50 -15.12
C MET A 80 10.42 13.81 -15.89
N ASP A 81 10.35 12.49 -16.08
CA ASP A 81 11.32 11.72 -16.87
C ASP A 81 11.42 12.25 -18.30
N PHE A 82 10.28 12.57 -18.93
CA PHE A 82 10.29 13.21 -20.24
C PHE A 82 11.05 14.55 -20.24
N LYS A 83 10.80 15.41 -19.24
CA LYS A 83 11.50 16.71 -19.13
C LYS A 83 13.00 16.52 -18.88
N ILE A 84 13.38 15.56 -18.04
CA ILE A 84 14.78 15.21 -17.78
C ILE A 84 15.44 14.67 -19.05
N ALA A 85 14.76 13.80 -19.81
CA ALA A 85 15.28 13.27 -21.07
C ALA A 85 15.52 14.37 -22.10
N VAL A 86 14.62 15.36 -22.20
CA VAL A 86 14.81 16.54 -23.07
C VAL A 86 16.06 17.33 -22.68
N GLU A 87 16.25 17.64 -21.39
CA GLU A 87 17.42 18.38 -20.93
C GLU A 87 18.72 17.57 -21.06
N LEU A 88 18.69 16.27 -20.79
CA LEU A 88 19.84 15.37 -20.99
C LEU A 88 20.23 15.27 -22.46
N SER A 89 19.25 15.22 -23.37
CA SER A 89 19.50 15.24 -24.82
C SER A 89 20.16 16.55 -25.25
N LYS A 90 19.71 17.70 -24.73
CA LYS A 90 20.32 18.99 -25.01
C LYS A 90 21.78 19.03 -24.55
N LEU A 91 22.06 18.59 -23.32
CA LEU A 91 23.42 18.50 -22.80
C LEU A 91 24.30 17.58 -23.64
N SER A 92 23.77 16.42 -24.06
CA SER A 92 24.50 15.47 -24.90
C SER A 92 24.89 16.09 -26.25
N GLN A 93 23.96 16.82 -26.89
CA GLN A 93 24.23 17.56 -28.13
C GLN A 93 25.25 18.68 -27.94
N VAL A 94 25.16 19.44 -26.84
CA VAL A 94 26.14 20.50 -26.51
C VAL A 94 27.54 19.90 -26.29
N ILE A 95 27.65 18.79 -25.58
CA ILE A 95 28.94 18.11 -25.36
C ILE A 95 29.50 17.60 -26.68
N ALA A 96 28.70 16.90 -27.48
CA ALA A 96 29.13 16.39 -28.80
C ALA A 96 29.56 17.52 -29.76
N TYR A 97 28.92 18.68 -29.68
CA TYR A 97 29.31 19.86 -30.47
C TYR A 97 30.61 20.51 -29.99
N THR A 98 30.87 20.50 -28.67
CA THR A 98 32.01 21.23 -28.06
C THR A 98 33.25 20.38 -27.86
N HIS A 99 33.09 19.06 -27.75
CA HIS A 99 34.16 18.10 -27.49
C HIS A 99 34.16 17.05 -28.60
N ASP A 100 35.30 16.90 -29.26
CA ASP A 100 35.50 15.91 -30.33
C ASP A 100 35.78 14.53 -29.71
N VAL A 101 34.72 13.86 -29.26
CA VAL A 101 34.77 12.51 -28.69
C VAL A 101 34.33 11.53 -29.76
N ASP A 102 35.18 10.56 -30.07
CA ASP A 102 34.86 9.52 -31.04
C ASP A 102 33.83 8.51 -30.51
N GLU A 103 33.15 7.84 -31.44
CA GLU A 103 32.08 6.88 -31.12
C GLU A 103 32.59 5.66 -30.31
N GLU A 104 33.84 5.24 -30.52
CA GLU A 104 34.42 4.11 -29.79
C GLU A 104 34.64 4.48 -28.32
N SER A 105 35.16 5.67 -28.05
CA SER A 105 35.32 6.23 -26.71
C SER A 105 33.98 6.39 -25.99
N LEU A 106 32.93 6.86 -26.67
CA LEU A 106 31.58 6.95 -26.10
C LEU A 106 31.02 5.57 -25.73
N ASN A 107 31.20 4.57 -26.60
CA ASN A 107 30.71 3.23 -26.35
C ASN A 107 31.45 2.57 -25.17
N ARG A 108 32.77 2.75 -25.08
CA ARG A 108 33.56 2.29 -23.91
C ARG A 108 33.08 2.94 -22.60
N LEU A 109 32.80 4.25 -22.63
CA LEU A 109 32.26 4.96 -21.48
C LEU A 109 30.85 4.44 -21.10
N HIS A 110 29.99 4.16 -22.08
CA HIS A 110 28.67 3.59 -21.84
C HIS A 110 28.75 2.25 -21.10
N VAL A 111 29.58 1.30 -21.58
CA VAL A 111 29.75 0.00 -20.93
C VAL A 111 30.24 0.17 -19.49
N LYS A 112 31.25 1.02 -19.26
CA LYS A 112 31.75 1.32 -17.91
C LYS A 112 30.65 1.85 -16.99
N CYS A 113 29.84 2.80 -17.46
CA CYS A 113 28.76 3.38 -16.68
C CYS A 113 27.66 2.37 -16.34
N VAL A 114 27.28 1.51 -17.31
CA VAL A 114 26.31 0.42 -17.05
C VAL A 114 26.83 -0.54 -16.00
N ASP A 115 28.08 -0.97 -16.11
CA ASP A 115 28.72 -1.87 -15.15
C ASP A 115 28.83 -1.24 -13.75
N GLU A 116 29.18 0.04 -13.69
CA GLU A 116 29.25 0.80 -12.45
C GLU A 116 27.87 0.89 -11.77
N VAL A 117 26.85 1.33 -12.50
CA VAL A 117 25.46 1.43 -12.00
C VAL A 117 24.97 0.08 -11.48
N ARG A 118 25.26 -1.01 -12.22
CA ARG A 118 24.92 -2.37 -11.81
C ARG A 118 25.66 -2.76 -10.53
N ARG A 119 26.96 -2.47 -10.43
CA ARG A 119 27.80 -2.80 -9.27
C ARG A 119 27.36 -2.06 -8.00
N ILE A 120 26.94 -0.81 -8.12
CA ILE A 120 26.56 0.06 -6.99
C ILE A 120 25.05 0.14 -6.76
N ASN A 121 24.28 -0.70 -7.46
CA ASN A 121 22.82 -0.77 -7.40
C ASN A 121 22.14 0.61 -7.56
N GLY A 122 22.59 1.38 -8.55
CA GLY A 122 22.05 2.72 -8.86
C GLY A 122 22.58 3.87 -7.99
N THR A 123 23.39 3.61 -6.98
CA THR A 123 23.97 4.66 -6.12
C THR A 123 25.20 5.32 -6.76
N VAL A 124 24.98 6.21 -7.73
CA VAL A 124 26.07 6.92 -8.44
C VAL A 124 26.65 8.05 -7.59
N LYS A 125 27.98 8.11 -7.47
CA LYS A 125 28.70 9.22 -6.82
C LYS A 125 29.51 10.01 -7.85
N PHE A 126 29.44 11.34 -7.76
CA PHE A 126 30.14 12.21 -8.69
C PHE A 126 31.66 12.15 -8.50
N GLU A 127 32.13 12.00 -7.26
CA GLU A 127 33.54 11.89 -6.93
C GLU A 127 34.20 10.69 -7.61
N ASP A 128 33.49 9.55 -7.66
CA ASP A 128 33.98 8.33 -8.31
C ASP A 128 34.12 8.53 -9.83
N ALA A 129 33.14 9.21 -10.45
CA ALA A 129 33.22 9.60 -11.86
C ALA A 129 34.36 10.61 -12.11
N TYR A 130 34.51 11.62 -11.26
CA TYR A 130 35.57 12.62 -11.35
C TYR A 130 36.97 11.99 -11.27
N HIS A 131 37.20 11.13 -10.26
CA HIS A 131 38.48 10.45 -10.10
C HIS A 131 38.79 9.52 -11.26
N TYR A 132 37.79 8.86 -11.84
CA TYR A 132 37.97 8.03 -13.02
C TYR A 132 38.39 8.85 -14.25
N GLN A 133 37.67 9.94 -14.54
CA GLN A 133 37.97 10.79 -15.71
C GLN A 133 39.30 11.55 -15.57
N LYS A 134 39.77 11.76 -14.34
CA LYS A 134 41.04 12.43 -14.05
C LYS A 134 42.21 11.46 -13.84
N ARG A 135 41.97 10.16 -13.78
CA ARG A 135 43.02 9.13 -13.78
C ARG A 135 43.46 8.87 -15.21
N ASP A 136 44.16 9.85 -15.76
CA ASP A 136 45.39 9.73 -16.56
C ASP A 136 45.90 11.14 -16.91
N VAL A 137 46.66 11.70 -15.96
CA VAL A 137 48.11 11.88 -16.10
C VAL A 137 48.78 10.98 -15.08
#